data_AF-A0A4U0TLT2-F1
#
_entry.id   AF-A0A4U0TLT2-F1
#
_cell.length_a   1.000
_cell.length_b   1.000
_cell.length_c   1.000
_cell.angle_alpha   90.00
_cell.angle_beta   90.00
_cell.angle_gamma   90.00
#
_symmetry.space_group_name_H-M   'P 1'
#
loop_
_entity.id
_entity.type
_entity.pdbx_description
1 polymer ?
#
loop_
_entity_poly.entity_id
_entity_poly.type
_entity_poly.pdbx_seq_one_letter_code
_entity_poly.pdbx_strand_id
1 'polypeptide(L)'
;MDDPVREITDIVLRLTQGSPKTQAQTINQYFTPNASFTHPFCRTGSFEAYDEANLILYISISQIFAIWFVPFHRSPVTLTTKLQLTRKPTSTRLATNKLYIQSQEDLYQVDQFVRFFAPWGIGDAVVYLWHFVATIGCVVLSIFFAPFTRLEERYAEGRVGRVEEVIMKSVEGIEERRLTDGTERRAAEGLQEVAEG
;
A
#
# COMPACT_ATOMS: atom_id res chain seq x y z
N MET A 1 -27.64 -13.36 11.88
CA MET A 1 -27.66 -14.14 10.64
C MET A 1 -27.29 -15.57 10.98
N ASP A 2 -28.05 -16.54 10.48
CA ASP A 2 -27.81 -17.96 10.70
C ASP A 2 -27.06 -18.56 9.49
N ASP A 3 -27.33 -18.07 8.27
CA ASP A 3 -26.55 -18.33 7.05
C ASP A 3 -26.15 -16.99 6.38
N PRO A 4 -24.90 -16.52 6.57
CA PRO A 4 -24.46 -15.21 6.08
C PRO A 4 -24.40 -15.14 4.56
N VAL A 5 -24.16 -16.26 3.86
CA VAL A 5 -24.03 -16.29 2.40
C VAL A 5 -25.41 -16.10 1.78
N ARG A 6 -26.41 -16.83 2.27
CA ARG A 6 -27.76 -16.77 1.70
C ARG A 6 -28.57 -15.54 2.10
N GLU A 7 -28.39 -15.04 3.33
CA GLU A 7 -29.21 -13.95 3.87
C GLU A 7 -28.69 -12.55 3.47
N ILE A 8 -27.40 -12.40 3.15
CA ILE A 8 -26.81 -11.07 2.98
C ILE A 8 -27.36 -10.30 1.78
N THR A 9 -27.66 -11.00 0.68
CA THR A 9 -28.21 -10.37 -0.53
C THR A 9 -29.55 -9.70 -0.23
N ASP A 10 -30.43 -10.37 0.50
CA ASP A 10 -31.74 -9.82 0.88
C ASP A 10 -31.60 -8.69 1.91
N ILE A 11 -30.63 -8.79 2.83
CA ILE A 11 -30.35 -7.73 3.81
C ILE A 11 -29.86 -6.46 3.10
N VAL A 12 -28.91 -6.57 2.17
CA VAL A 12 -28.42 -5.44 1.39
C VAL A 12 -29.54 -4.87 0.51
N LEU A 13 -30.41 -5.71 -0.06
CA LEU A 13 -31.57 -5.25 -0.82
C LEU A 13 -32.52 -4.43 0.06
N ARG A 14 -32.83 -4.91 1.26
CA ARG A 14 -33.68 -4.20 2.22
C ARG A 14 -33.06 -2.88 2.71
N LEU A 15 -31.74 -2.83 2.86
CA LEU A 15 -31.02 -1.61 3.22
C LEU A 15 -30.95 -0.59 2.07
N THR A 16 -30.87 -1.05 0.83
CA THR A 16 -30.64 -0.16 -0.33
C THR A 16 -31.92 0.26 -1.04
N GLN A 17 -32.95 -0.58 -1.02
CA GLN A 17 -34.21 -0.38 -1.74
C GLN A 17 -35.45 -0.39 -0.83
N GLY A 18 -35.30 -0.75 0.45
CA GLY A 18 -36.41 -0.73 1.41
C GLY A 18 -36.86 0.68 1.79
N SER A 19 -38.07 0.79 2.34
CA SER A 19 -38.56 2.03 2.96
C SER A 19 -37.70 2.42 4.18
N PRO A 20 -37.67 3.69 4.62
CA PRO A 20 -36.90 4.10 5.80
C PRO A 20 -37.19 3.27 7.06
N LYS A 21 -38.44 2.79 7.21
CA LYS A 21 -38.83 1.90 8.31
C LYS A 21 -38.21 0.51 8.16
N THR A 22 -38.22 -0.06 6.95
CA THR A 22 -37.63 -1.36 6.63
C THR A 22 -36.10 -1.32 6.81
N GLN A 23 -35.46 -0.22 6.43
CA GLN A 23 -34.03 -0.01 6.61
C GLN A 23 -33.68 0.02 8.10
N ALA A 24 -34.37 0.83 8.90
CA ALA A 24 -34.15 0.92 10.34
C ALA A 24 -34.34 -0.44 11.05
N GLN A 25 -35.37 -1.20 10.68
CA GLN A 25 -35.59 -2.55 11.19
C GLN A 25 -34.46 -3.51 10.82
N THR A 26 -33.97 -3.44 9.58
CA THR A 26 -32.89 -4.31 9.09
C THR A 26 -31.57 -4.01 9.81
N ILE A 27 -31.27 -2.72 10.06
CA ILE A 27 -30.12 -2.29 10.87
C ILE A 27 -30.22 -2.86 12.28
N ASN A 28 -31.34 -2.64 12.96
CA ASN A 28 -31.53 -3.11 14.34
C ASN A 28 -31.45 -4.64 14.48
N GLN A 29 -31.79 -5.38 13.43
CA GLN A 29 -31.82 -6.84 13.43
C GLN A 29 -30.45 -7.48 13.17
N TYR A 30 -29.65 -6.90 12.26
CA TYR A 30 -28.45 -7.57 11.72
C TYR A 30 -27.13 -6.84 12.05
N PHE A 31 -27.18 -5.58 12.47
CA PHE A 31 -25.99 -4.77 12.77
C PHE A 31 -25.72 -4.72 14.28
N THR A 32 -24.45 -4.58 14.64
CA THR A 32 -24.10 -4.24 16.02
C THR A 32 -24.40 -2.75 16.29
N PRO A 33 -24.64 -2.34 17.55
CA PRO A 33 -25.00 -0.94 17.87
C PRO A 33 -23.92 0.09 17.50
N ASN A 34 -22.69 -0.38 17.32
CA ASN A 34 -21.52 0.40 16.92
C ASN A 34 -21.16 0.25 15.43
N ALA A 35 -21.96 -0.48 14.65
CA ALA A 35 -21.73 -0.62 13.22
C ALA A 35 -22.30 0.57 12.46
N SER A 36 -21.53 1.11 11.52
CA SER A 36 -21.95 2.18 10.63
C SER A 36 -22.17 1.66 9.21
N PHE A 37 -23.27 2.08 8.60
CA PHE A 37 -23.61 1.82 7.19
C PHE A 37 -23.67 3.16 6.47
N THR A 38 -22.89 3.36 5.41
CA THR A 38 -22.86 4.62 4.66
C THR A 38 -23.06 4.31 3.19
N HIS A 39 -24.23 4.64 2.63
CA HIS A 39 -24.48 4.30 1.23
C HIS A 39 -25.51 5.20 0.53
N PRO A 40 -25.18 5.82 -0.62
CA PRO A 40 -26.15 6.47 -1.49
C PRO A 40 -26.54 5.54 -2.67
N PHE A 41 -27.63 4.78 -2.56
CA PHE A 41 -28.32 4.00 -3.65
C PHE A 41 -27.58 2.83 -4.35
N CYS A 42 -27.66 1.59 -3.86
CA CYS A 42 -27.01 0.41 -4.48
C CYS A 42 -27.99 -0.62 -5.12
N ARG A 43 -27.50 -1.38 -6.12
CA ARG A 43 -28.12 -2.60 -6.67
C ARG A 43 -27.14 -3.77 -6.46
N THR A 44 -27.59 -4.95 -6.05
CA THR A 44 -26.70 -6.10 -5.78
C THR A 44 -26.53 -6.98 -7.02
N GLY A 45 -25.28 -7.31 -7.36
CA GLY A 45 -24.91 -8.49 -8.16
C GLY A 45 -24.32 -9.53 -7.21
N SER A 46 -24.25 -10.81 -7.57
CA SER A 46 -23.81 -11.88 -6.65
C SER A 46 -22.52 -12.55 -7.12
N PHE A 47 -21.42 -12.24 -6.42
CA PHE A 47 -20.24 -13.09 -6.28
C PHE A 47 -19.83 -13.02 -4.80
N GLU A 48 -19.88 -14.16 -4.11
CA GLU A 48 -19.74 -14.26 -2.66
C GLU A 48 -18.51 -15.11 -2.32
N ALA A 49 -17.55 -14.51 -1.61
CA ALA A 49 -16.40 -15.23 -1.07
C ALA A 49 -16.39 -15.03 0.46
N TYR A 50 -16.58 -16.13 1.19
CA TYR A 50 -16.63 -16.13 2.66
C TYR A 50 -15.35 -16.71 3.24
N ASP A 51 -14.67 -15.92 4.07
CA ASP A 51 -13.52 -16.35 4.85
C ASP A 51 -13.98 -16.67 6.29
N GLU A 52 -14.14 -17.97 6.56
CA GLU A 52 -14.57 -18.48 7.86
C GLU A 52 -13.55 -18.23 8.99
N ALA A 53 -12.25 -18.23 8.66
CA ALA A 53 -11.19 -18.11 9.66
C ALA A 53 -11.13 -16.70 10.25
N ASN A 54 -11.37 -15.69 9.42
CA ASN A 54 -11.36 -14.28 9.82
C ASN A 54 -12.77 -13.70 10.01
N LEU A 55 -13.83 -14.48 9.74
CA LEU A 55 -15.23 -14.04 9.73
C LEU A 55 -15.46 -12.82 8.80
N ILE A 56 -14.81 -12.83 7.64
CA ILE A 56 -14.91 -11.77 6.65
C ILE A 56 -15.72 -12.26 5.46
N LEU A 57 -16.68 -11.45 5.01
CA LEU A 57 -17.49 -11.72 3.85
C LEU A 57 -17.24 -10.67 2.77
N TYR A 58 -16.74 -11.11 1.62
CA TYR A 58 -16.51 -10.25 0.46
C TYR A 58 -17.67 -10.37 -0.51
N ILE A 59 -18.23 -9.21 -0.88
CA ILE A 59 -19.41 -9.12 -1.75
C ILE A 59 -19.15 -8.10 -2.83
N SER A 60 -19.46 -8.46 -4.07
CA SER A 60 -19.42 -7.53 -5.20
C SER A 60 -20.80 -6.91 -5.43
N ILE A 61 -20.94 -5.60 -5.26
CA ILE A 61 -22.19 -4.87 -5.42
C ILE A 61 -22.11 -4.03 -6.70
N SER A 62 -23.17 -4.01 -7.52
CA SER A 62 -23.20 -3.29 -8.80
C SER A 62 -24.16 -2.10 -8.74
N GLN A 63 -23.60 -0.93 -8.48
CA GLN A 63 -24.35 0.28 -8.29
C GLN A 63 -24.49 1.10 -9.58
N ILE A 64 -25.62 1.78 -9.73
CA ILE A 64 -25.74 2.86 -10.72
C ILE A 64 -25.59 4.19 -9.99
N PHE A 65 -24.46 4.86 -10.18
CA PHE A 65 -24.27 6.22 -9.68
C PHE A 65 -24.84 7.23 -10.69
N ALA A 66 -25.76 8.06 -10.22
CA ALA A 66 -26.26 9.22 -10.95
C ALA A 66 -25.71 10.49 -10.29
N ILE A 67 -24.98 11.29 -11.06
CA ILE A 67 -24.35 12.51 -10.57
C ILE A 67 -25.37 13.65 -10.68
N TRP A 68 -25.78 14.23 -9.54
CA TRP A 68 -26.88 15.22 -9.47
C TRP A 68 -26.72 16.42 -10.43
N PHE A 69 -25.48 16.84 -10.72
CA PHE A 69 -25.21 17.99 -11.59
C PHE A 69 -25.03 17.62 -13.08
N VAL A 70 -24.99 16.33 -13.43
CA VAL A 70 -24.94 15.88 -14.83
C VAL A 70 -26.26 15.20 -15.18
N PRO A 71 -27.26 15.95 -15.67
CA PRO A 71 -28.49 15.34 -16.16
C PRO A 71 -28.12 14.34 -17.28
N PHE A 72 -28.72 13.15 -17.23
CA PHE A 72 -28.57 12.04 -18.18
C PHE A 72 -27.29 11.17 -18.09
N HIS A 73 -26.38 11.40 -17.12
CA HIS A 73 -25.24 10.50 -16.91
C HIS A 73 -25.50 9.46 -15.81
N ARG A 74 -25.36 8.18 -16.16
CA ARG A 74 -25.46 7.04 -15.24
C ARG A 74 -24.27 6.14 -15.48
N SER A 75 -23.39 6.02 -14.49
CA SER A 75 -22.24 5.13 -14.58
C SER A 75 -22.51 3.87 -13.76
N PRO A 76 -22.59 2.68 -14.38
CA PRO A 76 -22.62 1.42 -13.65
C PRO A 76 -21.23 1.16 -13.07
N VAL A 77 -21.14 1.08 -11.74
CA VAL A 77 -19.90 0.87 -10.99
C VAL A 77 -20.04 -0.40 -10.17
N THR A 78 -19.07 -1.30 -10.33
CA THR A 78 -18.95 -2.49 -9.49
C THR A 78 -18.02 -2.17 -8.33
N LEU A 79 -18.55 -2.25 -7.11
CA LEU A 79 -17.84 -1.99 -5.87
C LEU A 79 -17.66 -3.31 -5.10
N THR A 80 -16.49 -3.50 -4.51
CA THR A 80 -16.25 -4.65 -3.63
C THR A 80 -16.40 -4.20 -2.19
N THR A 81 -17.36 -4.78 -1.49
CA THR A 81 -17.62 -4.52 -0.08
C THR A 81 -17.06 -5.65 0.77
N LYS A 82 -16.30 -5.29 1.80
CA LYS A 82 -15.80 -6.19 2.82
C LYS A 82 -16.63 -6.02 4.09
N LEU A 83 -17.35 -7.07 4.48
CA LEU A 83 -18.13 -7.12 5.70
C LEU A 83 -17.34 -7.89 6.77
N GLN A 84 -17.08 -7.27 7.91
CA GLN A 84 -16.56 -8.01 9.07
C GLN A 84 -17.72 -8.47 9.93
N LEU A 85 -17.76 -9.78 10.19
CA LEU A 85 -18.79 -10.41 11.01
C LEU A 85 -18.24 -10.67 12.41
N THR A 86 -19.08 -10.46 13.42
CA THR A 86 -18.75 -10.79 14.81
C THR A 86 -19.82 -11.69 15.41
N ARG A 87 -19.39 -12.60 16.28
CA ARG A 87 -20.29 -13.46 17.07
C ARG A 87 -20.49 -12.79 18.43
N LYS A 88 -21.74 -12.53 18.81
CA LYS A 88 -22.04 -12.12 20.19
C LYS A 88 -22.11 -13.38 21.07
N PRO A 89 -21.40 -13.44 22.20
CA PRO A 89 -21.60 -14.51 23.16
C PRO A 89 -22.94 -14.29 23.87
N THR A 90 -23.99 -14.96 23.41
CA THR A 90 -25.28 -14.96 24.11
C THR A 90 -25.18 -15.86 25.33
N SER A 91 -25.31 -15.29 26.53
CA SER A 91 -25.18 -15.95 27.86
C SER A 91 -26.34 -16.90 28.21
N THR A 92 -26.98 -17.51 27.21
CA THR A 92 -28.14 -18.38 27.42
C THR A 92 -27.94 -19.66 26.63
N ARG A 93 -28.13 -20.82 27.28
CA ARG A 93 -27.87 -22.18 26.77
C ARG A 93 -28.57 -22.55 25.45
N LEU A 94 -29.40 -21.68 24.88
CA LEU A 94 -29.78 -21.71 23.47
C LEU A 94 -28.82 -20.81 22.68
N ALA A 95 -27.56 -21.25 22.53
CA ALA A 95 -26.57 -20.53 21.75
C ALA A 95 -26.93 -20.63 20.25
N THR A 96 -27.82 -19.77 19.76
CA THR A 96 -27.92 -19.54 18.33
C THR A 96 -26.62 -18.85 17.90
N ASN A 97 -25.81 -19.51 17.08
CA ASN A 97 -24.55 -19.01 16.51
C ASN A 97 -24.80 -17.83 15.53
N LYS A 98 -25.51 -16.80 15.99
CA LYS A 98 -25.91 -15.68 15.15
C LYS A 98 -24.72 -14.77 14.89
N LEU A 99 -24.39 -14.65 13.62
CA LEU A 99 -23.42 -13.70 13.10
C LEU A 99 -24.07 -12.33 12.96
N TYR A 100 -23.37 -11.31 13.42
CA TYR A 100 -23.76 -9.90 13.29
C TYR A 100 -22.75 -9.16 12.44
N ILE A 101 -23.21 -8.20 11.65
CA ILE A 101 -22.34 -7.33 10.87
C ILE A 101 -21.74 -6.29 11.83
N GLN A 102 -20.42 -6.32 12.01
CA GLN A 102 -19.68 -5.39 12.87
C GLN A 102 -19.20 -4.17 12.10
N SER A 103 -18.68 -4.37 10.90
CA SER A 103 -18.19 -3.29 10.06
C SER A 103 -18.42 -3.59 8.59
N GLN A 104 -18.54 -2.51 7.81
CA GLN A 104 -18.63 -2.55 6.36
C GLN A 104 -17.59 -1.58 5.79
N GLU A 105 -16.68 -2.11 4.98
CA GLU A 105 -15.68 -1.35 4.25
C GLU A 105 -15.94 -1.47 2.75
N ASP A 106 -16.26 -0.35 2.11
CA ASP A 106 -16.47 -0.28 0.67
C ASP A 106 -15.13 0.08 -0.01
N LEU A 107 -14.53 -0.88 -0.74
CA LEU A 107 -13.25 -0.68 -1.41
C LEU A 107 -13.48 -0.02 -2.78
N TYR A 108 -13.16 1.27 -2.85
CA TYR A 108 -13.12 2.02 -4.11
C TYR A 108 -11.75 1.86 -4.79
N GLN A 109 -11.75 1.53 -6.08
CA GLN A 109 -10.54 1.64 -6.91
C GLN A 109 -10.38 3.10 -7.36
N VAL A 110 -9.19 3.69 -7.16
CA VAL A 110 -8.90 5.10 -7.48
C VAL A 110 -9.15 5.46 -8.96
N ASP A 111 -9.03 4.48 -9.87
CA ASP A 111 -9.37 4.66 -11.29
C ASP A 111 -10.86 4.96 -11.53
N GLN A 112 -11.75 4.48 -10.67
CA GLN A 112 -13.19 4.77 -10.77
C GLN A 112 -13.51 6.20 -10.29
N PHE A 113 -12.70 6.77 -9.39
CA PHE A 113 -12.87 8.14 -8.91
C PHE A 113 -12.64 9.16 -10.02
N VAL A 114 -11.63 8.96 -10.87
CA VAL A 114 -11.33 9.87 -12.01
C VAL A 114 -12.50 9.93 -13.00
N ARG A 115 -13.17 8.79 -13.24
CA ARG A 115 -14.36 8.70 -14.10
C ARG A 115 -15.59 9.42 -13.53
N PHE A 116 -15.62 9.66 -12.21
CA PHE A 116 -16.71 10.38 -11.56
C PHE A 116 -16.62 11.90 -11.80
N PHE A 117 -15.41 12.49 -11.83
CA PHE A 117 -15.24 13.93 -12.03
C PHE A 117 -15.12 14.34 -13.50
N ALA A 118 -14.72 13.42 -14.37
CA ALA A 118 -14.57 13.68 -15.79
C ALA A 118 -15.07 12.49 -16.61
N PRO A 119 -16.41 12.32 -16.71
CA PRO A 119 -17.00 11.33 -17.60
C PRO A 119 -16.65 11.64 -19.07
N TRP A 120 -16.85 10.68 -19.99
CA TRP A 120 -16.43 10.73 -21.42
C TRP A 120 -14.92 10.56 -21.69
N GLY A 121 -14.13 10.06 -20.74
CA GLY A 121 -12.70 9.76 -20.97
C GLY A 121 -11.80 11.01 -20.94
N ILE A 122 -12.37 12.19 -20.64
CA ILE A 122 -11.62 13.44 -20.43
C ILE A 122 -10.71 13.30 -19.21
N GLY A 123 -11.15 12.61 -18.16
CA GLY A 123 -10.34 12.36 -16.96
C GLY A 123 -9.09 11.56 -17.25
N ASP A 124 -9.25 10.45 -17.96
CA ASP A 124 -8.13 9.61 -18.38
C ASP A 124 -7.17 10.40 -19.28
N ALA A 125 -7.68 11.17 -20.24
CA ALA A 125 -6.88 12.02 -21.11
C ALA A 125 -6.08 13.10 -20.34
N VAL A 126 -6.69 13.72 -19.32
CA VAL A 126 -6.01 14.70 -18.46
C VAL A 126 -4.91 14.05 -17.63
N VAL A 127 -5.15 12.86 -17.08
CA VAL A 127 -4.12 12.10 -16.34
C VAL A 127 -2.97 11.70 -17.26
N TYR A 128 -3.25 11.19 -18.46
CA TYR A 128 -2.23 10.87 -19.43
C TYR A 128 -1.45 12.11 -19.90
N LEU A 129 -2.14 13.24 -20.12
CA LEU A 129 -1.49 14.51 -20.44
C LEU A 129 -0.61 15.01 -19.29
N TRP A 130 -1.07 14.88 -18.05
CA TRP A 130 -0.29 15.22 -16.86
C TRP A 130 0.96 14.35 -16.73
N HIS A 131 0.84 13.03 -16.89
CA HIS A 131 1.98 12.11 -16.91
C HIS A 131 2.96 12.43 -18.05
N PHE A 132 2.45 12.79 -19.22
CA PHE A 132 3.28 13.19 -20.36
C PHE A 132 4.07 14.47 -20.07
N VAL A 133 3.41 15.52 -19.53
CA VAL A 133 4.05 16.78 -19.13
C VAL A 133 5.06 16.55 -18.02
N ALA A 134 4.74 15.71 -17.02
CA ALA A 134 5.67 15.36 -15.94
C ALA A 134 6.92 14.65 -16.46
N THR A 135 6.77 13.72 -17.40
CA THR A 135 7.89 12.98 -18.02
C THR A 135 8.81 13.94 -18.78
N ILE A 136 8.26 14.82 -19.61
CA ILE A 136 9.03 15.85 -20.31
C ILE A 136 9.72 16.78 -19.31
N GLY A 137 8.99 17.22 -18.28
CA GLY A 137 9.52 18.07 -17.22
C GLY A 137 10.72 17.43 -16.51
N CYS A 138 10.64 16.13 -16.16
CA CYS A 138 11.74 15.40 -15.56
C CYS A 138 12.97 15.31 -16.47
N VAL A 139 12.78 15.05 -17.78
CA VAL A 139 13.89 15.00 -18.75
C VAL A 139 14.54 16.38 -18.88
N VAL A 140 13.76 17.44 -19.06
CA VAL A 140 14.27 18.81 -19.16
C VAL A 140 14.99 19.23 -17.89
N LEU A 141 14.40 18.95 -16.72
CA LEU A 141 15.00 19.24 -15.43
C LEU A 141 16.32 18.48 -15.23
N SER A 142 16.39 17.21 -15.65
CA SER A 142 17.63 16.43 -15.57
C SER A 142 18.75 17.03 -16.42
N ILE A 143 18.42 17.54 -17.61
CA ILE A 143 19.40 18.17 -18.51
C ILE A 143 19.84 19.53 -17.95
N PHE A 144 18.88 20.31 -17.42
CA PHE A 144 19.16 21.61 -16.83
C PHE A 144 20.02 21.51 -15.55
N PHE A 145 19.79 20.50 -14.72
CA PHE A 145 20.57 20.24 -13.51
C PHE A 145 21.81 19.36 -13.72
N ALA A 146 22.03 18.78 -14.91
CA ALA A 146 23.23 18.03 -15.26
C ALA A 146 24.57 18.76 -15.00
N PRO A 147 24.74 20.07 -15.24
CA PRO A 147 25.98 20.76 -14.87
C PRO A 147 26.18 20.84 -13.35
N PHE A 148 25.09 20.93 -12.57
CA PHE A 148 25.16 20.97 -11.11
C PHE A 148 25.52 19.59 -10.54
N THR A 149 24.90 18.51 -11.03
CA THR A 149 25.23 17.14 -10.59
C THR A 149 26.67 16.77 -10.95
N ARG A 150 27.15 17.14 -12.14
CA ARG A 150 28.57 16.93 -12.52
C ARG A 150 29.54 17.71 -11.64
N LEU A 151 29.13 18.90 -11.16
CA LEU A 151 29.96 19.66 -10.22
C LEU A 151 30.06 18.93 -8.88
N GLU A 152 28.94 18.45 -8.35
CA GLU A 152 28.92 17.65 -7.12
C GLU A 152 29.72 16.35 -7.26
N GLU A 153 29.63 15.66 -8.40
CA GLU A 153 30.45 14.48 -8.72
C GLU A 153 31.94 14.81 -8.64
N ARG A 154 32.39 15.92 -9.22
CA ARG A 154 33.80 16.36 -9.11
C ARG A 154 34.22 16.65 -7.68
N TYR A 155 33.34 17.24 -6.86
CA TYR A 155 33.61 17.46 -5.44
C TYR A 155 33.64 16.15 -4.63
N ALA A 156 32.86 15.14 -5.03
CA ALA A 156 32.86 13.82 -4.43
C ALA A 156 34.13 13.02 -4.83
N GLU A 157 34.47 12.99 -6.11
CA GLU A 157 35.70 12.37 -6.63
C GLU A 157 36.95 12.95 -5.96
N GLY A 158 37.03 14.28 -5.82
CA GLY A 158 38.14 14.93 -5.13
C GLY A 158 38.24 14.59 -3.63
N ARG A 159 37.14 14.23 -2.97
CA ARG A 159 37.15 13.71 -1.60
C ARG A 159 37.61 12.26 -1.55
N VAL A 160 37.09 11.42 -2.45
CA VAL A 160 37.44 10.00 -2.51
C VAL A 160 38.93 9.83 -2.84
N GLY A 161 39.44 10.53 -3.86
CA GLY A 161 40.86 10.47 -4.22
C GLY A 161 41.80 10.90 -3.09
N ARG A 162 41.41 11.92 -2.30
CA ARG A 162 42.19 12.34 -1.12
C ARG A 162 42.21 11.27 -0.02
N VAL A 163 41.10 10.57 0.19
CA VAL A 163 41.03 9.46 1.15
C VAL A 163 41.88 8.29 0.66
N GLU A 164 41.82 7.96 -0.63
CA GLU A 164 42.60 6.88 -1.23
C GLU A 164 44.11 7.15 -1.14
N GLU A 165 44.55 8.38 -1.42
CA GLU A 165 45.95 8.80 -1.29
C GLU A 165 46.47 8.65 0.16
N VAL A 166 45.64 9.03 1.15
CA VAL A 166 45.98 8.88 2.58
C VAL A 166 46.07 7.40 2.98
N ILE A 167 45.16 6.56 2.50
CA ILE A 167 45.19 5.12 2.75
C ILE A 167 46.45 4.52 2.13
N MET A 168 46.76 4.84 0.88
CA MET A 168 47.92 4.30 0.17
C MET A 168 49.23 4.66 0.88
N LYS A 169 49.40 5.92 1.27
CA LYS A 169 50.54 6.37 2.06
C LYS A 169 50.66 5.67 3.42
N SER A 170 49.51 5.37 4.05
CA SER A 170 49.48 4.64 5.32
C SER A 170 49.89 3.19 5.15
N VAL A 171 49.46 2.53 4.08
CA VAL A 171 49.83 1.15 3.74
C VAL A 171 51.32 1.05 3.42
N GLU A 172 51.84 1.96 2.59
CA GLU A 172 53.28 2.02 2.27
C GLU A 172 54.12 2.18 3.55
N GLY A 173 53.74 3.09 4.45
CA GLY A 173 54.45 3.29 5.71
C GLY A 173 54.31 2.11 6.71
N ILE A 174 53.30 1.26 6.56
CA ILE A 174 53.21 -0.01 7.33
C ILE A 174 54.14 -1.05 6.71
N GLU A 175 54.18 -1.16 5.38
CA GLU A 175 55.02 -2.12 4.69
C GLU A 175 56.51 -1.81 4.88
N GLU A 176 56.91 -0.54 4.80
CA GLU A 176 58.28 -0.12 5.14
C GLU A 176 58.67 -0.53 6.56
N ARG A 177 57.80 -0.29 7.55
CA ARG A 177 58.05 -0.70 8.94
C ARG A 177 58.14 -2.21 9.10
N ARG A 178 57.38 -2.97 8.33
CA ARG A 178 57.42 -4.43 8.34
C ARG A 178 58.74 -4.95 7.75
N LEU A 179 59.23 -4.33 6.67
CA LEU A 179 60.51 -4.66 6.07
C LEU A 179 61.68 -4.32 6.99
N THR A 180 61.63 -3.19 7.70
CA THR A 180 62.68 -2.83 8.67
C THR A 180 62.69 -3.77 9.89
N ASP A 181 61.54 -4.06 10.51
CA ASP A 181 61.45 -5.01 11.65
C ASP A 181 61.90 -6.42 11.23
N GLY A 182 61.53 -6.88 10.03
CA GLY A 182 62.00 -8.17 9.50
C GLY A 182 63.51 -8.22 9.25
N THR A 183 64.12 -7.10 8.86
CA THR A 183 65.58 -7.01 8.66
C THR A 183 66.32 -6.97 9.99
N GLU A 184 65.81 -6.22 10.98
CA GLU A 184 66.37 -6.16 12.33
C GLU A 184 66.33 -7.52 13.03
N ARG A 185 65.22 -8.27 12.91
CA ARG A 185 65.11 -9.63 13.47
C ARG A 185 66.12 -10.60 12.86
N ARG A 186 66.28 -10.60 11.54
CA ARG A 186 67.28 -11.45 10.85
C ARG A 186 68.71 -11.09 11.26
N ALA A 187 69.00 -9.80 11.45
CA ALA A 187 70.30 -9.36 11.93
C ALA A 187 70.56 -9.83 13.38
N ALA A 188 69.54 -9.78 14.24
CA ALA A 188 69.63 -10.27 15.61
C ALA A 188 69.82 -11.80 15.69
N GLU A 189 69.10 -12.57 14.87
CA GLU A 189 69.25 -14.04 14.78
C GLU A 189 70.66 -14.43 14.31
N GLY A 190 71.19 -13.77 13.27
CA GLY A 190 72.54 -14.04 12.76
C GLY A 190 73.65 -13.68 13.76
N LEU A 191 73.46 -12.65 14.57
CA LEU A 191 74.39 -12.30 15.66
C LEU A 191 74.36 -13.33 16.79
N GLN A 192 73.20 -13.90 17.10
CA GLN A 192 73.08 -14.94 18.12
C GLN A 192 73.70 -16.27 17.66
N GLU A 193 73.52 -16.65 16.39
CA GLU A 193 74.13 -17.85 15.81
C GLU A 193 75.67 -17.78 15.79
N VAL A 194 76.24 -16.58 15.59
CA VAL A 194 77.70 -16.35 15.66
C VAL A 194 78.23 -16.31 17.10
N ALA A 195 77.40 -15.95 18.09
CA ALA A 195 77.81 -15.93 19.50
C ALA A 195 77.76 -17.30 20.18
N GLU A 196 76.97 -18.25 19.64
CA GLU A 196 76.80 -19.60 20.19
C GLU A 196 77.64 -20.69 19.48
N GLY A 197 78.38 -20.35 18.42
CA GLY A 197 79.29 -21.24 17.68
C GLY A 197 80.78 -20.99 17.96
#